data_AF-A0EG72-F1
#
_entry.id   AF-A0EG72-F1
#
_cell.length_a   1.000
_cell.length_b   1.000
_cell.length_c   1.000
_cell.angle_alpha   90.00
_cell.angle_beta   90.00
_cell.angle_gamma   90.00
#
_symmetry.space_group_name_H-M   'P 1'
#
loop_
_entity.id
_entity.type
_entity.pdbx_description
1 polymer ?
#
loop_
_entity_poly.entity_id
_entity_poly.type
_entity_poly.pdbx_seq_one_letter_code
_entity_poly.pdbx_strand_id
1 'polypeptide(L)'
;MSISLQTMLEQLKNAQRIDLSEMYIGDDGARLLSNYVKNNKNLKCLVLRGNNITAQGFLDIVTALRGCPLLKILSLEWNQIGSDGVGIETLAGFLVSNKSLQHIGLSNNKLTGDQIEPLANALRQNTTLLSLDLRWNSLGKKGGEFLLSAVGDNKAILYLDLNGAEIIQQDQEAIEDILEQHRASNPIQKDRILSIDEDVVEEEEPMISGLAGASVVQHLEQMLEQERIHTMHIKQRMERELDELMRRDKADTRLLEELDAKTRQLESDNRASLYQIEKLRDEYQLMERQQEDVTRSMEEKIRQNEFILNELEKKHRTNLDRALNENNFRARDLVRDWENRCRSVEDRSRQLEQENRILEEELRSLQERQIQLQLTYDQELRDLGRRIQEEEYQKYHIVSTTLDAKIRAMEEARDLIIKRNADAAREYDERILNGKQEVQVLYDELERLKNQNKDFIRQNQELRQKCDSLKQQAKVKESAVEKYESEINTLNAQIEQKRKMQSDSLNQLLNEQKIDRQAWENERIQQTERIHSLEKALRESHAENTRLRQEYQRLGELLQFNVSNALHQAFQDNGYF
;
A
#
# COMPACT_ATOMS: atom_id res chain seq x y z
N MET A 1 60.69 -35.64 25.58
CA MET A 1 59.21 -35.67 25.62
C MET A 1 58.75 -34.31 26.09
N SER A 2 57.90 -33.61 25.34
CA SER A 2 57.25 -32.39 25.84
C SER A 2 56.11 -32.81 26.76
N ILE A 3 56.15 -32.39 28.01
CA ILE A 3 54.99 -32.44 28.90
C ILE A 3 54.08 -31.29 28.47
N SER A 4 52.79 -31.57 28.20
CA SER A 4 51.84 -30.50 27.88
C SER A 4 51.79 -29.51 29.04
N LEU A 5 51.79 -28.20 28.74
CA LEU A 5 51.68 -27.13 29.74
C LEU A 5 50.50 -27.40 30.70
N GLN A 6 49.38 -27.90 30.18
CA GLN A 6 48.22 -28.28 30.97
C GLN A 6 48.52 -29.37 32.04
N THR A 7 49.33 -30.37 31.70
CA THR A 7 49.74 -31.45 32.62
C THR A 7 50.70 -30.94 33.70
N MET A 8 51.57 -29.98 33.37
CA MET A 8 52.45 -29.33 34.34
C MET A 8 51.66 -28.41 35.30
N LEU A 9 50.71 -27.63 34.78
CA LEU A 9 49.84 -26.77 35.59
C LEU A 9 48.93 -27.57 36.54
N GLU A 10 48.44 -28.75 36.12
CA GLU A 10 47.65 -29.66 36.96
C GLU A 10 48.44 -30.16 38.19
N GLN A 11 49.77 -30.33 38.06
CA GLN A 11 50.65 -30.66 39.19
C GLN A 11 50.93 -29.46 40.10
N LEU A 12 50.97 -28.25 39.54
CA LEU A 12 51.33 -27.01 40.25
C LEU A 12 50.13 -26.25 40.86
N LYS A 13 48.89 -26.71 40.67
CA LYS A 13 47.64 -26.03 41.08
C LYS A 13 47.52 -25.59 42.54
N ASN A 14 48.32 -26.17 43.46
CA ASN A 14 48.34 -25.82 44.89
C ASN A 14 49.73 -25.31 45.37
N ALA A 15 50.68 -25.10 44.47
CA ALA A 15 52.06 -24.77 44.81
C ALA A 15 52.18 -23.34 45.37
N GLN A 16 53.09 -23.12 46.32
CA GLN A 16 53.37 -21.79 46.88
C GLN A 16 54.27 -20.94 45.95
N ARG A 17 55.10 -21.59 45.14
CA ARG A 17 55.84 -20.98 44.03
C ARG A 17 55.43 -21.66 42.73
N ILE A 18 55.13 -20.87 41.70
CA ILE A 18 54.98 -21.33 40.32
C ILE A 18 56.04 -20.59 39.51
N ASP A 19 56.92 -21.35 38.86
CA ASP A 19 57.99 -20.83 38.01
C ASP A 19 57.84 -21.45 36.63
N LEU A 20 57.62 -20.61 35.63
CA LEU A 20 57.44 -20.99 34.22
C LEU A 20 58.36 -20.14 33.33
N SER A 21 59.51 -19.72 33.87
CA SER A 21 60.45 -18.85 33.17
C SER A 21 60.91 -19.45 31.83
N GLU A 22 60.98 -18.60 30.79
CA GLU A 22 61.51 -18.91 29.46
C GLU A 22 60.81 -20.09 28.75
N MET A 23 59.55 -20.36 29.11
CA MET A 23 58.70 -21.41 28.52
C MET A 23 57.92 -21.00 27.26
N TYR A 24 58.06 -19.75 26.80
CA TYR A 24 57.40 -19.20 25.60
C TYR A 24 55.87 -19.40 25.56
N ILE A 25 55.20 -19.35 26.73
CA ILE A 25 53.78 -19.75 26.82
C ILE A 25 52.80 -18.80 26.07
N GLY A 26 53.20 -17.55 25.84
CA GLY A 26 52.38 -16.53 25.16
C GLY A 26 51.03 -16.25 25.83
N ASP A 27 50.15 -15.54 25.13
CA ASP A 27 48.84 -15.17 25.67
C ASP A 27 47.90 -16.37 25.84
N ASP A 28 47.96 -17.36 24.94
CA ASP A 28 47.20 -18.61 25.07
C ASP A 28 47.60 -19.41 26.31
N GLY A 29 48.91 -19.51 26.60
CA GLY A 29 49.40 -20.17 27.80
C GLY A 29 49.18 -19.36 29.08
N ALA A 30 49.20 -18.03 28.99
CA ALA A 30 48.79 -17.14 30.09
C ALA A 30 47.30 -17.33 30.44
N ARG A 31 46.44 -17.49 29.43
CA ARG A 31 45.01 -17.82 29.57
C ARG A 31 44.76 -19.23 30.10
N LEU A 32 45.63 -20.20 29.78
CA LEU A 32 45.58 -21.52 30.43
C LEU A 32 46.00 -21.40 31.91
N LEU A 33 47.12 -20.74 32.19
CA LEU A 33 47.64 -20.50 33.54
C LEU A 33 46.60 -19.81 34.46
N SER A 34 45.90 -18.79 33.97
CA SER A 34 44.92 -18.03 34.76
C SER A 34 43.80 -18.92 35.31
N ASN A 35 43.31 -19.88 34.51
CA ASN A 35 42.28 -20.84 34.92
C ASN A 35 42.74 -21.75 36.08
N TYR A 36 44.02 -22.11 36.14
CA TYR A 36 44.60 -22.86 37.27
C TYR A 36 44.88 -21.97 38.49
N VAL A 37 45.49 -20.81 38.27
CA VAL A 37 45.94 -19.90 39.34
C VAL A 37 44.80 -19.30 40.15
N LYS A 38 43.65 -18.99 39.52
CA LYS A 38 42.48 -18.33 40.15
C LYS A 38 41.99 -19.00 41.45
N ASN A 39 42.18 -20.31 41.55
CA ASN A 39 41.78 -21.11 42.71
C ASN A 39 42.90 -21.36 43.73
N ASN A 40 44.17 -21.13 43.37
CA ASN A 40 45.31 -21.36 44.26
C ASN A 40 45.40 -20.26 45.33
N LYS A 41 44.93 -20.57 46.54
CA LYS A 41 44.98 -19.64 47.69
C LYS A 41 46.33 -19.58 48.40
N ASN A 42 47.23 -20.51 48.08
CA ASN A 42 48.54 -20.67 48.71
C ASN A 42 49.69 -20.03 47.92
N LEU A 43 49.43 -19.52 46.71
CA LEU A 43 50.42 -18.94 45.82
C LEU A 43 51.05 -17.68 46.45
N LYS A 44 52.35 -17.75 46.76
CA LYS A 44 53.18 -16.66 47.28
C LYS A 44 54.05 -16.03 46.19
N CYS A 45 54.50 -16.82 45.21
CA CYS A 45 55.44 -16.38 44.17
C CYS A 45 55.03 -16.91 42.80
N LEU A 46 54.91 -16.03 41.82
CA LEU A 46 54.66 -16.37 40.42
C LEU A 46 55.74 -15.74 39.54
N VAL A 47 56.44 -16.56 38.77
CA VAL A 47 57.57 -16.17 37.92
C VAL A 47 57.27 -16.56 36.48
N LEU A 48 57.11 -15.55 35.63
CA LEU A 48 56.72 -15.67 34.22
C LEU A 48 57.70 -14.95 33.28
N ARG A 49 58.93 -14.75 33.72
CA ARG A 49 59.99 -14.10 32.94
C ARG A 49 60.17 -14.75 31.56
N GLY A 50 60.35 -13.95 30.51
CA GLY A 50 60.75 -14.44 29.18
C GLY A 50 59.69 -15.26 28.43
N ASN A 51 58.40 -15.00 28.64
CA ASN A 51 57.31 -15.83 28.09
C ASN A 51 56.59 -15.24 26.87
N ASN A 52 56.99 -14.04 26.42
CA ASN A 52 56.34 -13.32 25.32
C ASN A 52 54.82 -13.10 25.53
N ILE A 53 54.41 -12.86 26.78
CA ILE A 53 53.05 -12.48 27.16
C ILE A 53 52.83 -11.00 26.81
N THR A 54 51.68 -10.65 26.24
CA THR A 54 51.28 -9.26 25.96
C THR A 54 50.35 -8.73 27.05
N ALA A 55 49.93 -7.46 26.93
CA ALA A 55 48.89 -6.89 27.76
C ALA A 55 47.61 -7.77 27.86
N GLN A 56 47.27 -8.51 26.80
CA GLN A 56 46.05 -9.32 26.74
C GLN A 56 46.14 -10.61 27.58
N GLY A 57 47.22 -11.39 27.45
CA GLY A 57 47.44 -12.56 28.32
C GLY A 57 47.67 -12.16 29.77
N PHE A 58 48.25 -10.98 30.01
CA PHE A 58 48.41 -10.43 31.34
C PHE A 58 47.09 -10.01 32.01
N LEU A 59 46.11 -9.52 31.24
CA LEU A 59 44.76 -9.24 31.75
C LEU A 59 44.07 -10.50 32.31
N ASP A 60 44.24 -11.64 31.63
CA ASP A 60 43.77 -12.94 32.13
C ASP A 60 44.49 -13.35 33.42
N ILE A 61 45.84 -13.23 33.46
CA ILE A 61 46.65 -13.53 34.65
C ILE A 61 46.20 -12.66 35.84
N VAL A 62 46.13 -11.34 35.70
CA VAL A 62 45.72 -10.43 36.78
C VAL A 62 44.30 -10.75 37.27
N THR A 63 43.40 -11.07 36.36
CA THR A 63 42.02 -11.44 36.71
C THR A 63 41.95 -12.74 37.53
N ALA A 64 42.91 -13.65 37.35
CA ALA A 64 43.11 -14.79 38.24
C ALA A 64 43.81 -14.42 39.57
N LEU A 65 44.85 -13.58 39.54
CA LEU A 65 45.62 -13.19 40.73
C LEU A 65 44.82 -12.39 41.77
N ARG A 66 43.71 -11.75 41.38
CA ARG A 66 42.70 -11.24 42.33
C ARG A 66 42.16 -12.33 43.28
N GLY A 67 42.29 -13.61 42.90
CA GLY A 67 41.95 -14.76 43.73
C GLY A 67 43.05 -15.25 44.68
N CYS A 68 44.27 -14.69 44.64
CA CYS A 68 45.46 -15.18 45.35
C CYS A 68 45.89 -14.23 46.48
N PRO A 69 45.30 -14.30 47.69
CA PRO A 69 45.51 -13.32 48.76
C PRO A 69 46.86 -13.41 49.48
N LEU A 70 47.71 -14.38 49.12
CA LEU A 70 49.05 -14.57 49.71
C LEU A 70 50.19 -14.23 48.75
N LEU A 71 49.88 -13.76 47.54
CA LEU A 71 50.88 -13.45 46.51
C LEU A 71 51.76 -12.28 46.95
N LYS A 72 53.05 -12.54 47.19
CA LYS A 72 54.09 -11.56 47.54
C LYS A 72 54.94 -11.14 46.33
N ILE A 73 55.26 -12.08 45.44
CA ILE A 73 56.23 -11.89 44.35
C ILE A 73 55.56 -12.17 43.00
N LEU A 74 55.67 -11.22 42.06
CA LEU A 74 55.21 -11.37 40.68
C LEU A 74 56.32 -10.92 39.71
N SER A 75 56.96 -11.88 39.04
CA SER A 75 58.00 -11.65 38.03
C SER A 75 57.40 -11.78 36.62
N LEU A 76 57.60 -10.75 35.81
CA LEU A 76 57.06 -10.57 34.46
C LEU A 76 58.13 -10.02 33.50
N GLU A 77 59.40 -10.00 33.86
CA GLU A 77 60.49 -9.41 33.07
C GLU A 77 60.59 -10.09 31.68
N TRP A 78 61.07 -9.37 30.66
CA TRP A 78 61.19 -9.92 29.29
C TRP A 78 59.84 -10.43 28.71
N ASN A 79 58.77 -9.68 28.94
CA ASN A 79 57.48 -9.86 28.29
C ASN A 79 57.13 -8.58 27.50
N GLN A 80 55.85 -8.37 27.16
CA GLN A 80 55.39 -7.22 26.38
C GLN A 80 54.18 -6.55 27.04
N ILE A 81 54.18 -6.40 28.38
CA ILE A 81 52.99 -5.89 29.10
C ILE A 81 52.63 -4.43 28.71
N GLY A 82 53.58 -3.64 28.19
CA GLY A 82 53.33 -2.30 27.66
C GLY A 82 52.93 -2.24 26.18
N SER A 83 52.74 -3.38 25.50
CA SER A 83 52.43 -3.43 24.06
C SER A 83 51.20 -2.63 23.66
N ASP A 84 50.22 -2.56 24.57
CA ASP A 84 49.13 -1.61 24.58
C ASP A 84 48.97 -1.09 26.02
N GLY A 85 48.29 0.05 26.22
CA GLY A 85 48.19 0.68 27.55
C GLY A 85 47.40 -0.13 28.57
N VAL A 86 46.56 -1.08 28.13
CA VAL A 86 45.62 -1.81 28.98
C VAL A 86 46.36 -2.69 29.99
N GLY A 87 47.57 -3.17 29.64
CA GLY A 87 48.41 -3.95 30.56
C GLY A 87 48.80 -3.17 31.81
N ILE A 88 49.19 -1.89 31.66
CA ILE A 88 49.56 -1.03 32.80
C ILE A 88 48.34 -0.51 33.55
N GLU A 89 47.25 -0.14 32.88
CA GLU A 89 45.98 0.18 33.54
C GLU A 89 45.47 -0.99 34.40
N THR A 90 45.59 -2.21 33.88
CA THR A 90 45.20 -3.45 34.57
C THR A 90 46.07 -3.72 35.79
N LEU A 91 47.38 -3.52 35.68
CA LEU A 91 48.31 -3.62 36.82
C LEU A 91 48.00 -2.56 37.89
N ALA A 92 47.76 -1.31 37.48
CA ALA A 92 47.42 -0.21 38.38
C ALA A 92 46.15 -0.53 39.18
N GLY A 93 45.08 -0.97 38.51
CA GLY A 93 43.85 -1.41 39.18
C GLY A 93 44.07 -2.63 40.09
N PHE A 94 44.98 -3.54 39.73
CA PHE A 94 45.36 -4.65 40.61
C PHE A 94 46.08 -4.16 41.87
N LEU A 95 47.07 -3.28 41.75
CA LEU A 95 47.85 -2.72 42.88
C LEU A 95 47.01 -1.88 43.85
N VAL A 96 45.97 -1.19 43.39
CA VAL A 96 45.01 -0.53 44.28
C VAL A 96 44.22 -1.56 45.10
N SER A 97 43.82 -2.69 44.48
CA SER A 97 43.01 -3.72 45.12
C SER A 97 43.78 -4.73 45.99
N ASN A 98 44.99 -5.12 45.59
CA ASN A 98 45.80 -6.13 46.26
C ASN A 98 46.58 -5.52 47.45
N LYS A 99 46.64 -6.26 48.56
CA LYS A 99 47.34 -5.88 49.80
C LYS A 99 48.27 -7.00 50.32
N SER A 100 48.78 -7.83 49.41
CA SER A 100 49.71 -8.94 49.71
C SER A 100 51.04 -8.81 48.96
N LEU A 101 51.02 -8.14 47.79
CA LEU A 101 52.14 -8.07 46.86
C LEU A 101 53.21 -7.09 47.35
N GLN A 102 54.46 -7.56 47.35
CA GLN A 102 55.64 -6.91 47.91
C GLN A 102 56.73 -6.66 46.87
N HIS A 103 56.82 -7.48 45.82
CA HIS A 103 57.76 -7.30 44.71
C HIS A 103 57.10 -7.52 43.34
N ILE A 104 57.39 -6.61 42.39
CA ILE A 104 57.06 -6.74 40.97
C ILE A 104 58.32 -6.60 40.11
N GLY A 105 58.55 -7.57 39.22
CA GLY A 105 59.55 -7.51 38.17
C GLY A 105 58.94 -7.16 36.81
N LEU A 106 59.23 -5.98 36.25
CA LEU A 106 58.74 -5.50 34.94
C LEU A 106 59.87 -5.02 34.01
N SER A 107 61.12 -5.43 34.26
CA SER A 107 62.23 -5.11 33.36
C SER A 107 61.97 -5.60 31.94
N ASN A 108 62.33 -4.80 30.94
CA ASN A 108 62.15 -5.09 29.51
C ASN A 108 60.72 -5.56 29.16
N ASN A 109 59.75 -4.65 29.29
CA ASN A 109 58.33 -4.90 29.02
C ASN A 109 57.69 -3.95 28.00
N LYS A 110 58.50 -3.12 27.33
CA LYS A 110 58.05 -2.08 26.38
C LYS A 110 57.15 -1.01 27.01
N LEU A 111 57.32 -0.73 28.31
CA LEU A 111 56.58 0.32 28.98
C LEU A 111 57.02 1.70 28.45
N THR A 112 56.07 2.61 28.23
CA THR A 112 56.36 3.97 27.74
C THR A 112 55.91 5.06 28.71
N GLY A 113 56.56 6.23 28.66
CA GLY A 113 56.28 7.35 29.55
C GLY A 113 54.84 7.86 29.54
N ASP A 114 54.16 7.77 28.39
CA ASP A 114 52.75 8.17 28.23
C ASP A 114 51.75 7.17 28.85
N GLN A 115 52.20 5.96 29.20
CA GLN A 115 51.37 4.90 29.80
C GLN A 115 51.58 4.75 31.32
N ILE A 116 52.53 5.46 31.93
CA ILE A 116 52.96 5.16 33.32
C ILE A 116 52.13 5.87 34.40
N GLU A 117 51.36 6.90 34.05
CA GLU A 117 50.53 7.68 35.00
C GLU A 117 49.57 6.81 35.86
N PRO A 118 48.84 5.81 35.31
CA PRO A 118 48.03 4.90 36.11
C PRO A 118 48.85 4.14 37.15
N LEU A 119 50.06 3.67 36.80
CA LEU A 119 50.94 2.95 37.74
C LEU A 119 51.47 3.87 38.83
N ALA A 120 51.86 5.10 38.47
CA ALA A 120 52.28 6.13 39.43
C ALA A 120 51.15 6.45 40.42
N ASN A 121 49.92 6.65 39.94
CA ASN A 121 48.76 6.92 40.79
C ASN A 121 48.33 5.72 41.65
N ALA A 122 48.50 4.48 41.16
CA ALA A 122 48.33 3.28 41.98
C ALA A 122 49.43 3.13 43.05
N LEU A 123 50.67 3.50 42.72
CA LEU A 123 51.79 3.48 43.67
C LEU A 123 51.54 4.44 44.84
N ARG A 124 51.07 5.69 44.62
CA ARG A 124 50.70 6.62 45.70
C ARG A 124 49.76 5.99 46.76
N GLN A 125 48.87 5.09 46.34
CA GLN A 125 47.86 4.46 47.19
C GLN A 125 48.23 3.05 47.71
N ASN A 126 49.32 2.45 47.21
CA ASN A 126 49.71 1.09 47.61
C ASN A 126 50.67 1.11 48.82
N THR A 127 50.29 0.40 49.88
CA THR A 127 51.02 0.37 51.16
C THR A 127 51.76 -0.95 51.41
N THR A 128 51.97 -1.78 50.38
CA THR A 128 52.50 -3.15 50.53
C THR A 128 53.64 -3.49 49.56
N LEU A 129 53.72 -2.83 48.41
CA LEU A 129 54.75 -3.00 47.40
C LEU A 129 56.04 -2.35 47.90
N LEU A 130 57.01 -3.18 48.29
CA LEU A 130 58.31 -2.76 48.80
C LEU A 130 59.33 -2.58 47.67
N SER A 131 59.14 -3.29 46.55
CA SER A 131 60.09 -3.31 45.43
C SER A 131 59.41 -3.38 44.07
N LEU A 132 59.90 -2.58 43.12
CA LEU A 132 59.44 -2.53 41.74
C LEU A 132 60.65 -2.39 40.80
N ASP A 133 60.74 -3.22 39.77
CA ASP A 133 61.79 -3.14 38.73
C ASP A 133 61.17 -2.70 37.40
N LEU A 134 61.59 -1.53 36.89
CA LEU A 134 61.16 -0.96 35.61
C LEU A 134 62.31 -0.85 34.60
N ARG A 135 63.46 -1.50 34.83
CA ARG A 135 64.65 -1.39 33.99
C ARG A 135 64.41 -1.69 32.51
N TRP A 136 65.14 -1.02 31.63
CA TRP A 136 65.15 -1.30 30.19
C TRP A 136 63.76 -1.12 29.56
N ASN A 137 63.11 0.02 29.86
CA ASN A 137 61.84 0.47 29.30
C ASN A 137 61.98 1.94 28.86
N SER A 138 61.13 2.44 27.95
CA SER A 138 61.27 3.80 27.39
C SER A 138 60.37 4.80 28.12
N LEU A 139 60.62 5.01 29.42
CA LEU A 139 59.80 5.87 30.27
C LEU A 139 60.05 7.37 30.04
N GLY A 140 61.27 7.74 29.66
CA GLY A 140 61.61 9.12 29.29
C GLY A 140 61.42 10.14 30.42
N LYS A 141 61.49 11.44 30.08
CA LYS A 141 61.31 12.54 31.06
C LYS A 141 59.94 12.52 31.75
N LYS A 142 58.84 12.33 31.00
CA LYS A 142 57.48 12.26 31.57
C LYS A 142 57.36 11.16 32.63
N GLY A 143 57.97 9.99 32.38
CA GLY A 143 57.94 8.89 33.33
C GLY A 143 58.73 9.18 34.60
N GLY A 144 59.85 9.90 34.50
CA GLY A 144 60.58 10.46 35.64
C GLY A 144 59.69 11.35 36.51
N GLU A 145 59.08 12.36 35.91
CA GLU A 145 58.18 13.31 36.59
C GLU A 145 57.02 12.62 37.33
N PHE A 146 56.34 11.67 36.68
CA PHE A 146 55.26 10.90 37.30
C PHE A 146 55.73 10.00 38.45
N LEU A 147 56.86 9.29 38.26
CA LEU A 147 57.39 8.38 39.28
C LEU A 147 57.97 9.14 40.48
N LEU A 148 58.71 10.23 40.28
CA LEU A 148 59.21 11.09 41.35
C LEU A 148 58.07 11.62 42.22
N SER A 149 57.00 12.13 41.59
CA SER A 149 55.81 12.58 42.30
C SER A 149 55.09 11.46 43.06
N ALA A 150 55.08 10.23 42.53
CA ALA A 150 54.45 9.08 43.19
C ALA A 150 55.29 8.49 44.34
N VAL A 151 56.62 8.48 44.21
CA VAL A 151 57.54 8.00 45.25
C VAL A 151 57.58 8.96 46.44
N GLY A 152 57.48 10.28 46.22
CA GLY A 152 57.40 11.27 47.31
C GLY A 152 56.11 11.22 48.15
N ASP A 153 54.99 10.77 47.57
CA ASP A 153 53.72 10.54 48.29
C ASP A 153 53.69 9.15 48.98
N ASN A 154 54.33 8.15 48.38
CA ASN A 154 54.35 6.77 48.88
C ASN A 154 55.26 6.63 50.13
N LYS A 155 54.94 5.69 51.02
CA LYS A 155 55.71 5.43 52.26
C LYS A 155 56.04 3.95 52.51
N ALA A 156 55.92 3.12 51.47
CA ALA A 156 56.10 1.67 51.53
C ALA A 156 57.20 1.17 50.58
N ILE A 157 57.41 1.82 49.43
CA ILE A 157 58.43 1.42 48.46
C ILE A 157 59.83 1.78 48.95
N LEU A 158 60.72 0.79 48.90
CA LEU A 158 62.12 0.84 49.36
C LEU A 158 63.11 0.71 48.18
N TYR A 159 62.69 0.07 47.10
CA TYR A 159 63.53 -0.23 45.93
C TYR A 159 62.76 -0.02 44.62
N LEU A 160 63.14 0.99 43.83
CA LEU A 160 62.62 1.23 42.48
C LEU A 160 63.79 1.20 41.48
N ASP A 161 63.91 0.13 40.68
CA ASP A 161 65.05 0.00 39.75
C ASP A 161 64.70 0.62 38.39
N LEU A 162 65.40 1.72 38.06
CA LEU A 162 65.17 2.56 36.87
C LEU A 162 66.33 2.51 35.86
N ASN A 163 67.31 1.62 36.04
CA ASN A 163 68.47 1.55 35.17
C ASN A 163 68.06 1.27 33.71
N GLY A 164 68.45 2.15 32.78
CA GLY A 164 68.04 2.07 31.38
C GLY A 164 66.56 2.37 31.13
N ALA A 165 65.90 3.17 31.99
CA ALA A 165 64.51 3.61 31.82
C ALA A 165 64.32 4.86 30.91
N GLU A 166 65.41 5.38 30.33
CA GLU A 166 65.45 6.66 29.57
C GLU A 166 65.03 7.92 30.38
N ILE A 167 64.93 7.81 31.70
CA ILE A 167 64.63 8.91 32.63
C ILE A 167 65.83 9.88 32.70
N ILE A 168 65.58 11.18 32.94
CA ILE A 168 66.64 12.17 33.11
C ILE A 168 67.37 11.97 34.45
N GLN A 169 68.69 12.13 34.45
CA GLN A 169 69.54 11.87 35.62
C GLN A 169 69.06 12.59 36.90
N GLN A 170 68.63 13.85 36.78
CA GLN A 170 68.12 14.64 37.92
C GLN A 170 66.89 14.00 38.60
N ASP A 171 65.95 13.45 37.83
CA ASP A 171 64.75 12.79 38.39
C ASP A 171 65.14 11.44 39.01
N GLN A 172 66.09 10.71 38.41
CA GLN A 172 66.58 9.44 38.93
C GLN A 172 67.36 9.61 40.25
N GLU A 173 68.21 10.62 40.35
CA GLU A 173 68.93 10.98 41.59
C GLU A 173 67.93 11.37 42.69
N ALA A 174 66.97 12.25 42.39
CA ALA A 174 65.94 12.68 43.35
C ALA A 174 65.00 11.54 43.80
N ILE A 175 64.75 10.53 42.95
CA ILE A 175 64.03 9.31 43.33
C ILE A 175 64.87 8.47 44.31
N GLU A 176 66.15 8.27 44.05
CA GLU A 176 67.01 7.44 44.91
C GLU A 176 67.25 8.09 46.28
N ASP A 177 67.41 9.41 46.36
CA ASP A 177 67.50 10.19 47.60
C ASP A 177 66.28 9.96 48.54
N ILE A 178 65.08 9.86 47.97
CA ILE A 178 63.85 9.57 48.73
C ILE A 178 63.83 8.09 49.18
N LEU A 179 64.25 7.18 48.32
CA LEU A 179 64.30 5.75 48.62
C LEU A 179 65.37 5.41 49.68
N GLU A 180 66.49 6.13 49.73
CA GLU A 180 67.45 6.04 50.83
C GLU A 180 66.83 6.43 52.17
N GLN A 181 66.04 7.52 52.21
CA GLN A 181 65.32 7.93 53.42
C GLN A 181 64.27 6.89 53.83
N HIS A 182 63.58 6.26 52.87
CA HIS A 182 62.63 5.17 53.15
C HIS A 182 63.34 3.92 53.69
N ARG A 183 64.49 3.52 53.12
CA ARG A 183 65.31 2.39 53.59
C ARG A 183 65.94 2.65 54.96
N ALA A 184 66.41 3.86 55.23
CA ALA A 184 66.88 4.26 56.55
C ALA A 184 65.76 4.21 57.61
N SER A 185 64.51 4.49 57.20
CA SER A 185 63.32 4.40 58.05
C SER A 185 62.78 2.96 58.21
N ASN A 186 63.17 2.03 57.34
CA ASN A 186 62.63 0.67 57.28
C ASN A 186 63.70 -0.35 56.80
N PRO A 187 64.42 -1.02 57.72
CA PRO A 187 65.63 -1.80 57.43
C PRO A 187 65.35 -3.19 56.80
N ILE A 188 64.30 -3.33 55.98
CA ILE A 188 64.01 -4.56 55.23
C ILE A 188 64.98 -4.66 54.05
N GLN A 189 66.00 -5.51 54.20
CA GLN A 189 66.97 -5.82 53.14
C GLN A 189 66.28 -6.43 51.91
N LYS A 190 66.72 -6.02 50.71
CA LYS A 190 66.20 -6.46 49.41
C LYS A 190 66.07 -7.98 49.29
N ASP A 191 67.06 -8.72 49.78
CA ASP A 191 67.10 -10.19 49.67
C ASP A 191 65.99 -10.86 50.51
N ARG A 192 65.60 -10.26 51.64
CA ARG A 192 64.48 -10.73 52.48
C ARG A 192 63.09 -10.48 51.86
N ILE A 193 63.01 -9.67 50.80
CA ILE A 193 61.80 -9.49 50.00
C ILE A 193 61.66 -10.61 48.95
N LEU A 194 62.79 -11.21 48.54
CA LEU A 194 62.87 -12.26 47.52
C LEU A 194 62.92 -13.68 48.10
N SER A 195 63.39 -13.84 49.35
CA SER A 195 63.38 -15.11 50.08
C SER A 195 61.98 -15.57 50.48
N ILE A 196 61.77 -16.88 50.48
CA ILE A 196 60.68 -17.55 51.19
C ILE A 196 61.36 -18.33 52.33
N ASP A 197 61.01 -18.04 53.59
CA ASP A 197 61.77 -18.48 54.76
C ASP A 197 61.79 -20.01 54.96
N GLU A 198 62.94 -20.55 55.39
CA GLU A 198 63.19 -21.93 55.87
C GLU A 198 64.02 -21.87 57.18
N ASP A 199 63.79 -22.78 58.15
CA ASP A 199 64.23 -22.66 59.58
C ASP A 199 65.55 -23.39 59.98
N VAL A 200 66.27 -22.96 61.07
CA VAL A 200 67.66 -23.41 61.49
C VAL A 200 67.90 -23.42 63.06
N VAL A 201 68.94 -24.13 63.63
CA VAL A 201 69.18 -24.47 65.10
C VAL A 201 70.71 -24.68 65.53
N GLU A 202 71.20 -24.46 66.81
CA GLU A 202 72.66 -24.48 67.33
C GLU A 202 72.98 -24.79 68.90
N GLU A 203 74.26 -25.01 69.44
CA GLU A 203 74.77 -25.38 70.88
C GLU A 203 76.33 -25.02 71.35
N GLU A 204 76.95 -25.21 72.63
CA GLU A 204 78.26 -24.60 73.33
C GLU A 204 79.31 -25.38 74.37
N GLU A 205 80.51 -24.83 74.96
CA GLU A 205 81.58 -25.41 76.01
C GLU A 205 82.78 -24.53 76.77
N PRO A 206 83.65 -24.96 77.84
CA PRO A 206 84.64 -24.17 78.79
C PRO A 206 86.16 -24.65 79.31
N MET A 207 86.95 -24.01 80.31
CA MET A 207 88.45 -24.29 80.78
C MET A 207 89.15 -23.65 82.15
N ILE A 208 90.30 -24.12 82.85
CA ILE A 208 91.14 -23.47 84.04
C ILE A 208 92.62 -24.00 84.60
N SER A 209 93.46 -23.32 85.52
CA SER A 209 94.80 -23.74 86.27
C SER A 209 95.44 -22.76 87.44
N GLY A 210 96.58 -22.76 88.30
CA GLY A 210 97.86 -23.49 88.85
C GLY A 210 98.91 -22.71 89.89
N LEU A 211 99.93 -23.25 90.72
CA LEU A 211 100.96 -22.52 91.68
C LEU A 211 102.26 -23.22 92.46
N ALA A 212 103.10 -22.58 93.40
CA ALA A 212 104.45 -22.98 94.15
C ALA A 212 104.86 -22.24 95.56
N GLY A 213 105.97 -22.25 96.47
CA GLY A 213 107.39 -22.82 96.84
C GLY A 213 108.19 -22.26 98.20
N ALA A 214 109.40 -22.75 98.75
CA ALA A 214 110.20 -22.34 100.07
C ALA A 214 111.72 -22.95 100.36
N SER A 215 112.67 -22.86 101.41
CA SER A 215 113.27 -22.03 102.62
C SER A 215 114.60 -22.61 103.42
N VAL A 216 115.48 -21.90 104.31
CA VAL A 216 116.88 -22.32 104.97
C VAL A 216 117.55 -21.57 106.28
N VAL A 217 118.45 -22.15 107.23
CA VAL A 217 119.54 -21.54 108.20
C VAL A 217 120.67 -22.49 108.85
N GLN A 218 122.00 -22.44 108.54
CA GLN A 218 123.08 -23.24 109.23
C GLN A 218 124.42 -22.47 109.48
N HIS A 219 124.33 -21.29 110.08
CA HIS A 219 125.00 -20.10 109.50
C HIS A 219 126.40 -19.69 110.03
N LEU A 220 126.79 -20.03 111.27
CA LEU A 220 127.96 -19.38 111.92
C LEU A 220 129.24 -20.22 112.00
N GLU A 221 129.15 -21.53 112.27
CA GLU A 221 130.28 -22.45 112.04
C GLU A 221 130.63 -22.54 110.55
N GLN A 222 129.62 -22.28 109.70
CA GLN A 222 129.82 -22.00 108.28
C GLN A 222 130.85 -20.90 108.01
N MET A 223 131.01 -19.84 108.82
CA MET A 223 131.79 -18.66 108.41
C MET A 223 133.31 -18.85 108.29
N LEU A 224 133.94 -19.66 109.16
CA LEU A 224 135.40 -19.85 109.09
C LEU A 224 135.79 -20.92 108.04
N GLU A 225 134.97 -21.97 107.91
CA GLU A 225 135.09 -22.87 106.77
C GLU A 225 134.72 -22.15 105.47
N GLN A 226 133.76 -21.20 105.50
CA GLN A 226 133.43 -20.32 104.38
C GLN A 226 134.63 -19.52 103.89
N GLU A 227 135.60 -19.05 104.68
CA GLU A 227 136.77 -18.35 104.09
C GLU A 227 137.57 -19.27 103.14
N ARG A 228 137.77 -20.54 103.54
CA ARG A 228 138.44 -21.57 102.71
C ARG A 228 137.56 -22.05 101.57
N ILE A 229 136.30 -22.37 101.86
CA ILE A 229 135.27 -22.71 100.89
C ILE A 229 135.12 -21.60 99.88
N HIS A 230 135.12 -20.31 100.26
CA HIS A 230 134.93 -19.15 99.39
C HIS A 230 136.14 -18.93 98.51
N THR A 231 137.37 -19.08 99.02
CA THR A 231 138.56 -19.06 98.16
C THR A 231 138.53 -20.20 97.13
N MET A 232 138.18 -21.41 97.56
CA MET A 232 138.04 -22.59 96.68
C MET A 232 136.84 -22.47 95.73
N HIS A 233 135.73 -21.86 96.16
CA HIS A 233 134.51 -21.66 95.39
C HIS A 233 134.67 -20.49 94.42
N ILE A 234 135.42 -19.44 94.73
CA ILE A 234 135.80 -18.40 93.76
C ILE A 234 136.60 -19.06 92.64
N LYS A 235 137.61 -19.88 92.96
CA LYS A 235 138.37 -20.60 91.94
C LYS A 235 137.46 -21.54 91.12
N GLN A 236 136.71 -22.44 91.77
CA GLN A 236 135.82 -23.36 91.07
C GLN A 236 134.66 -22.66 90.34
N ARG A 237 134.28 -21.45 90.77
CA ARG A 237 133.27 -20.62 90.11
C ARG A 237 133.87 -19.98 88.87
N MET A 238 135.08 -19.43 88.93
CA MET A 238 135.79 -18.94 87.75
C MET A 238 136.07 -20.05 86.74
N GLU A 239 136.43 -21.25 87.20
CA GLU A 239 136.60 -22.44 86.35
C GLU A 239 135.25 -22.88 85.74
N ARG A 240 134.14 -22.85 86.50
CA ARG A 240 132.78 -23.13 85.99
C ARG A 240 132.25 -22.05 85.04
N GLU A 241 132.46 -20.78 85.34
CA GLU A 241 132.05 -19.64 84.50
C GLU A 241 132.86 -19.64 83.19
N LEU A 242 134.14 -20.03 83.22
CA LEU A 242 134.95 -20.25 82.01
C LEU A 242 134.45 -21.46 81.20
N ASP A 243 134.14 -22.58 81.84
CA ASP A 243 133.53 -23.75 81.18
C ASP A 243 132.14 -23.44 80.58
N GLU A 244 131.34 -22.62 81.25
CA GLU A 244 130.05 -22.14 80.74
C GLU A 244 130.22 -21.20 79.56
N LEU A 245 131.16 -20.25 79.62
CA LEU A 245 131.48 -19.37 78.48
C LEU A 245 132.00 -20.18 77.29
N MET A 246 132.90 -21.15 77.51
CA MET A 246 133.39 -22.08 76.47
C MET A 246 132.30 -23.01 75.93
N ARG A 247 131.19 -23.24 76.66
CA ARG A 247 130.01 -23.96 76.18
C ARG A 247 129.05 -23.05 75.41
N ARG A 248 128.91 -21.79 75.80
CA ARG A 248 128.12 -20.78 75.07
C ARG A 248 128.76 -20.45 73.73
N ASP A 249 130.06 -20.13 73.71
CA ASP A 249 130.84 -19.93 72.47
C ASP A 249 130.67 -21.11 71.49
N LYS A 250 130.77 -22.36 71.97
CA LYS A 250 130.54 -23.58 71.18
C LYS A 250 129.07 -23.87 70.82
N ALA A 251 128.11 -23.18 71.42
CA ALA A 251 126.70 -23.23 71.04
C ALA A 251 126.38 -22.13 70.01
N ASP A 252 126.93 -20.93 70.22
CA ASP A 252 126.79 -19.78 69.35
C ASP A 252 127.48 -20.02 67.99
N THR A 253 128.65 -20.67 67.95
CA THR A 253 129.27 -21.10 66.69
C THR A 253 128.44 -22.14 65.94
N ARG A 254 127.80 -23.09 66.64
CA ARG A 254 126.88 -24.06 66.01
C ARG A 254 125.62 -23.39 65.48
N LEU A 255 125.06 -22.44 66.22
CA LEU A 255 123.92 -21.65 65.79
C LEU A 255 124.27 -20.81 64.55
N LEU A 256 125.48 -20.25 64.49
CA LEU A 256 126.00 -19.60 63.29
C LEU A 256 126.13 -20.58 62.12
N GLU A 257 126.70 -21.78 62.30
CA GLU A 257 126.78 -22.81 61.26
C GLU A 257 125.38 -23.24 60.74
N GLU A 258 124.40 -23.40 61.63
CA GLU A 258 123.00 -23.71 61.28
C GLU A 258 122.31 -22.55 60.53
N LEU A 259 122.55 -21.30 60.94
CA LEU A 259 122.03 -20.10 60.26
C LEU A 259 122.67 -19.91 58.87
N ASP A 260 123.96 -20.16 58.73
CA ASP A 260 124.68 -20.11 57.46
C ASP A 260 124.15 -21.17 56.49
N ALA A 261 123.96 -22.41 56.97
CA ALA A 261 123.37 -23.49 56.19
C ALA A 261 121.94 -23.15 55.73
N LYS A 262 121.11 -22.62 56.64
CA LYS A 262 119.73 -22.20 56.34
C LYS A 262 119.67 -21.02 55.37
N THR A 263 120.61 -20.08 55.46
CA THR A 263 120.71 -18.95 54.53
C THR A 263 121.07 -19.43 53.12
N ARG A 264 122.05 -20.34 52.99
CA ARG A 264 122.41 -20.94 51.69
C ARG A 264 121.28 -21.77 51.07
N GLN A 265 120.47 -22.44 51.90
CA GLN A 265 119.26 -23.11 51.43
C GLN A 265 118.24 -22.10 50.87
N LEU A 266 117.92 -21.04 51.63
CA LEU A 266 116.99 -20.00 51.18
C LEU A 266 117.48 -19.27 49.92
N GLU A 267 118.79 -19.06 49.74
CA GLU A 267 119.35 -18.54 48.49
C GLU A 267 119.12 -19.50 47.31
N SER A 268 119.26 -20.81 47.51
CA SER A 268 119.00 -21.83 46.49
C SER A 268 117.52 -21.85 46.10
N ASP A 269 116.62 -21.87 47.09
CA ASP A 269 115.17 -21.93 46.89
C ASP A 269 114.66 -20.64 46.21
N ASN A 270 115.23 -19.48 46.56
CA ASN A 270 114.93 -18.20 45.91
C ASN A 270 115.41 -18.17 44.45
N ARG A 271 116.62 -18.69 44.14
CA ARG A 271 117.09 -18.83 42.74
C ARG A 271 116.20 -19.77 41.92
N ALA A 272 115.75 -20.87 42.49
CA ALA A 272 114.80 -21.78 41.84
C ALA A 272 113.45 -21.10 41.58
N SER A 273 112.97 -20.29 42.52
CA SER A 273 111.73 -19.50 42.41
C SER A 273 111.83 -18.44 41.31
N LEU A 274 112.94 -17.70 41.23
CA LEU A 274 113.20 -16.70 40.18
C LEU A 274 113.16 -17.33 38.78
N TYR A 275 113.81 -18.49 38.59
CA TYR A 275 113.79 -19.21 37.31
C TYR A 275 112.37 -19.66 36.90
N GLN A 276 111.54 -20.07 37.86
CA GLN A 276 110.13 -20.39 37.59
C GLN A 276 109.33 -19.14 37.19
N ILE A 277 109.58 -17.99 37.82
CA ILE A 277 108.94 -16.71 37.48
C ILE A 277 109.34 -16.25 36.07
N GLU A 278 110.61 -16.38 35.68
CA GLU A 278 111.07 -16.07 34.32
C GLU A 278 110.39 -16.97 33.28
N LYS A 279 110.36 -18.29 33.51
CA LYS A 279 109.66 -19.23 32.62
C LYS A 279 108.16 -18.91 32.47
N LEU A 280 107.48 -18.59 33.56
CA LEU A 280 106.06 -18.21 33.54
C LEU A 280 105.82 -16.86 32.82
N ARG A 281 106.77 -15.92 32.92
CA ARG A 281 106.72 -14.66 32.16
C ARG A 281 106.86 -14.90 30.65
N ASP A 282 107.74 -15.79 30.22
CA ASP A 282 107.91 -16.12 28.80
C ASP A 282 106.68 -16.85 28.25
N GLU A 283 106.10 -17.77 29.02
CA GLU A 283 104.84 -18.45 28.68
C GLU A 283 103.65 -17.45 28.59
N TYR A 284 103.57 -16.47 29.50
CA TYR A 284 102.58 -15.39 29.44
C TYR A 284 102.76 -14.51 28.20
N GLN A 285 103.98 -14.05 27.89
CA GLN A 285 104.24 -13.22 26.69
C GLN A 285 103.93 -13.96 25.39
N LEU A 286 104.11 -15.28 25.33
CA LEU A 286 103.72 -16.08 24.17
C LEU A 286 102.19 -16.13 24.03
N MET A 287 101.46 -16.30 25.13
CA MET A 287 99.99 -16.33 25.16
C MET A 287 99.38 -14.98 24.79
N GLU A 288 99.95 -13.88 25.29
CA GLU A 288 99.57 -12.49 24.99
C GLU A 288 99.67 -12.20 23.48
N ARG A 289 100.79 -12.57 22.84
CA ARG A 289 100.97 -12.42 21.38
C ARG A 289 99.97 -13.26 20.57
N GLN A 290 99.69 -14.49 21.00
CA GLN A 290 98.66 -15.33 20.35
C GLN A 290 97.27 -14.71 20.48
N GLN A 291 96.95 -14.09 21.62
CA GLN A 291 95.69 -13.39 21.82
C GLN A 291 95.59 -12.12 20.97
N GLU A 292 96.67 -11.35 20.80
CA GLU A 292 96.70 -10.24 19.84
C GLU A 292 96.44 -10.70 18.41
N ASP A 293 97.14 -11.74 17.92
CA ASP A 293 97.01 -12.23 16.54
C ASP A 293 95.59 -12.75 16.26
N VAL A 294 94.96 -13.42 17.23
CA VAL A 294 93.55 -13.84 17.16
C VAL A 294 92.62 -12.62 17.15
N THR A 295 92.88 -11.62 17.99
CA THR A 295 92.07 -10.38 18.05
C THR A 295 92.14 -9.63 16.71
N ARG A 296 93.33 -9.43 16.14
CA ARG A 296 93.51 -8.82 14.82
C ARG A 296 92.79 -9.60 13.72
N SER A 297 92.81 -10.94 13.74
CA SER A 297 92.04 -11.77 12.81
C SER A 297 90.52 -11.71 13.00
N MET A 298 90.03 -11.40 14.21
CA MET A 298 88.61 -11.16 14.46
C MET A 298 88.19 -9.77 14.00
N GLU A 299 89.01 -8.74 14.25
CA GLU A 299 88.75 -7.37 13.75
C GLU A 299 88.64 -7.32 12.22
N GLU A 300 89.52 -8.00 11.48
CA GLU A 300 89.44 -8.06 10.01
C GLU A 300 88.11 -8.67 9.53
N LYS A 301 87.64 -9.73 10.20
CA LYS A 301 86.34 -10.38 9.90
C LYS A 301 85.16 -9.47 10.25
N ILE A 302 85.24 -8.72 11.35
CA ILE A 302 84.22 -7.72 11.73
C ILE A 302 84.12 -6.65 10.64
N ARG A 303 85.24 -6.04 10.24
CA ARG A 303 85.28 -5.01 9.18
C ARG A 303 84.76 -5.54 7.82
N GLN A 304 85.05 -6.79 7.48
CA GLN A 304 84.50 -7.44 6.28
C GLN A 304 82.97 -7.64 6.37
N ASN A 305 82.47 -8.10 7.52
CA ASN A 305 81.04 -8.27 7.76
C ASN A 305 80.29 -6.92 7.76
N GLU A 306 80.84 -5.89 8.38
CA GLU A 306 80.31 -4.51 8.35
C GLU A 306 80.20 -3.97 6.92
N PHE A 307 81.23 -4.19 6.09
CA PHE A 307 81.19 -3.79 4.67
C PHE A 307 80.08 -4.52 3.90
N ILE A 308 79.94 -5.83 4.09
CA ILE A 308 78.89 -6.65 3.45
C ILE A 308 77.50 -6.19 3.92
N LEU A 309 77.33 -5.92 5.22
CA LEU A 309 76.07 -5.47 5.82
C LEU A 309 75.65 -4.11 5.23
N ASN A 310 76.55 -3.13 5.18
CA ASN A 310 76.28 -1.81 4.58
C ASN A 310 75.87 -1.91 3.10
N GLU A 311 76.53 -2.76 2.30
CA GLU A 311 76.17 -2.98 0.90
C GLU A 311 74.86 -3.76 0.73
N LEU A 312 74.48 -4.62 1.67
CA LEU A 312 73.17 -5.26 1.69
C LEU A 312 72.07 -4.25 2.08
N GLU A 313 72.23 -3.48 3.15
CA GLU A 313 71.28 -2.45 3.58
C GLU A 313 71.00 -1.43 2.48
N LYS A 314 72.05 -0.96 1.80
CA LYS A 314 71.96 -0.06 0.64
C LYS A 314 71.17 -0.69 -0.53
N LYS A 315 71.35 -1.99 -0.79
CA LYS A 315 70.54 -2.75 -1.78
C LYS A 315 69.10 -2.97 -1.32
N HIS A 316 68.85 -3.21 -0.03
CA HIS A 316 67.49 -3.32 0.50
C HIS A 316 66.76 -1.98 0.46
N ARG A 317 67.43 -0.88 0.82
CA ARG A 317 66.87 0.49 0.78
C ARG A 317 66.48 0.90 -0.64
N THR A 318 67.40 0.78 -1.59
CA THR A 318 67.12 1.08 -3.02
C THR A 318 66.03 0.19 -3.63
N ASN A 319 65.95 -1.09 -3.26
CA ASN A 319 64.83 -1.96 -3.68
C ASN A 319 63.50 -1.56 -3.03
N LEU A 320 63.50 -1.17 -1.75
CA LEU A 320 62.31 -0.67 -1.05
C LEU A 320 61.83 0.65 -1.66
N ASP A 321 62.73 1.59 -1.90
CA ASP A 321 62.44 2.87 -2.57
C ASP A 321 61.85 2.62 -3.98
N ARG A 322 62.39 1.66 -4.74
CA ARG A 322 61.82 1.26 -6.04
C ARG A 322 60.42 0.67 -5.90
N ALA A 323 60.21 -0.29 -4.99
CA ALA A 323 58.91 -0.92 -4.77
C ALA A 323 57.84 0.07 -4.27
N LEU A 324 58.22 1.01 -3.40
CA LEU A 324 57.36 2.11 -2.96
C LEU A 324 56.98 3.01 -4.13
N ASN A 325 57.92 3.40 -4.99
CA ASN A 325 57.64 4.21 -6.16
C ASN A 325 56.75 3.50 -7.19
N GLU A 326 56.99 2.21 -7.47
CA GLU A 326 56.15 1.39 -8.36
C GLU A 326 54.71 1.24 -7.82
N ASN A 327 54.54 1.01 -6.52
CA ASN A 327 53.22 0.92 -5.89
C ASN A 327 52.51 2.27 -5.80
N ASN A 328 53.22 3.36 -5.49
CA ASN A 328 52.68 4.72 -5.48
C ASN A 328 52.23 5.17 -6.88
N PHE A 329 52.95 4.75 -7.93
CA PHE A 329 52.56 5.00 -9.32
C PHE A 329 51.27 4.24 -9.66
N ARG A 330 51.22 2.93 -9.41
CA ARG A 330 50.02 2.10 -9.61
C ARG A 330 48.79 2.62 -8.83
N ALA A 331 48.98 3.08 -7.60
CA ALA A 331 47.91 3.67 -6.80
C ALA A 331 47.35 4.95 -7.43
N ARG A 332 48.21 5.82 -7.97
CA ARG A 332 47.78 7.06 -8.68
C ARG A 332 47.04 6.76 -9.97
N ASP A 333 47.51 5.79 -10.76
CA ASP A 333 46.81 5.37 -11.99
C ASP A 333 45.43 4.76 -11.67
N LEU A 334 45.34 3.90 -10.65
CA LEU A 334 44.06 3.35 -10.19
C LEU A 334 43.10 4.44 -9.71
N VAL A 335 43.57 5.41 -8.92
CA VAL A 335 42.75 6.56 -8.48
C VAL A 335 42.25 7.35 -9.70
N ARG A 336 43.12 7.63 -10.67
CA ARG A 336 42.77 8.35 -11.90
C ARG A 336 41.74 7.61 -12.75
N ASP A 337 41.85 6.29 -12.88
CA ASP A 337 40.87 5.46 -13.56
C ASP A 337 39.52 5.43 -12.84
N TRP A 338 39.51 5.42 -11.51
CA TRP A 338 38.28 5.55 -10.72
C TRP A 338 37.66 6.94 -10.85
N GLU A 339 38.43 8.03 -10.81
CA GLU A 339 37.94 9.39 -11.08
C GLU A 339 37.30 9.51 -12.47
N ASN A 340 37.94 8.95 -13.50
CA ASN A 340 37.40 8.93 -14.86
C ASN A 340 36.07 8.16 -14.94
N ARG A 341 35.96 7.03 -14.24
CA ARG A 341 34.70 6.25 -14.14
C ARG A 341 33.61 7.03 -13.41
N CYS A 342 33.92 7.67 -12.29
CA CYS A 342 32.96 8.49 -11.54
C CYS A 342 32.41 9.62 -12.42
N ARG A 343 33.28 10.38 -13.12
CA ARG A 343 32.84 11.44 -14.04
C ARG A 343 31.94 10.91 -15.16
N SER A 344 32.28 9.75 -15.76
CA SER A 344 31.45 9.12 -16.77
C SER A 344 30.06 8.68 -16.26
N VAL A 345 29.96 8.31 -14.98
CA VAL A 345 28.67 7.98 -14.33
C VAL A 345 27.89 9.24 -13.98
N GLU A 346 28.55 10.28 -13.47
CA GLU A 346 27.93 11.59 -13.23
C GLU A 346 27.34 12.19 -14.51
N ASP A 347 28.09 12.18 -15.61
CA ASP A 347 27.61 12.71 -16.89
C ASP A 347 26.45 11.89 -17.47
N ARG A 348 26.42 10.56 -17.26
CA ARG A 348 25.23 9.76 -17.61
C ARG A 348 24.04 10.00 -16.68
N SER A 349 24.27 10.31 -15.39
CA SER A 349 23.20 10.77 -14.49
C SER A 349 22.59 12.08 -14.99
N ARG A 350 23.42 13.08 -15.31
CA ARG A 350 22.98 14.37 -15.86
C ARG A 350 22.17 14.20 -17.15
N GLN A 351 22.58 13.29 -18.03
CA GLN A 351 21.80 12.94 -19.24
C GLN A 351 20.45 12.31 -18.89
N LEU A 352 20.41 11.31 -18.00
CA LEU A 352 19.17 10.66 -17.56
C LEU A 352 18.22 11.62 -16.83
N GLU A 353 18.75 12.57 -16.06
CA GLU A 353 17.98 13.63 -15.41
C GLU A 353 17.38 14.61 -16.44
N GLN A 354 18.09 14.90 -17.53
CA GLN A 354 17.57 15.71 -18.64
C GLN A 354 16.54 14.95 -19.47
N GLU A 355 16.79 13.67 -19.79
CA GLU A 355 15.84 12.77 -20.45
C GLU A 355 14.52 12.67 -19.66
N ASN A 356 14.60 12.48 -18.33
CA ASN A 356 13.41 12.42 -17.46
C ASN A 356 12.63 13.75 -17.41
N ARG A 357 13.30 14.91 -17.36
CA ARG A 357 12.60 16.22 -17.37
C ARG A 357 11.79 16.43 -18.65
N ILE A 358 12.34 16.05 -19.79
CA ILE A 358 11.63 16.12 -21.09
C ILE A 358 10.40 15.20 -21.06
N LEU A 359 10.54 13.97 -20.56
CA LEU A 359 9.42 13.03 -20.43
C LEU A 359 8.34 13.51 -19.43
N GLU A 360 8.72 14.21 -18.35
CA GLU A 360 7.75 14.87 -17.45
C GLU A 360 6.99 16.01 -18.12
N GLU A 361 7.65 16.82 -18.95
CA GLU A 361 7.02 17.91 -19.71
C GLU A 361 6.08 17.37 -20.80
N GLU A 362 6.51 16.33 -21.53
CA GLU A 362 5.66 15.60 -22.48
C GLU A 362 4.42 15.01 -21.79
N LEU A 363 4.60 14.33 -20.65
CA LEU A 363 3.49 13.75 -19.87
C LEU A 363 2.48 14.81 -19.40
N ARG A 364 2.95 15.98 -18.93
CA ARG A 364 2.07 17.10 -18.56
C ARG A 364 1.28 17.61 -19.78
N SER A 365 1.93 17.78 -20.92
CA SER A 365 1.24 18.23 -22.16
C SER A 365 0.16 17.24 -22.63
N LEU A 366 0.39 15.93 -22.44
CA LEU A 366 -0.60 14.88 -22.74
C LEU A 366 -1.76 14.89 -21.75
N GLN A 367 -1.51 15.13 -20.45
CA GLN A 367 -2.54 15.27 -19.43
C GLN A 367 -3.41 16.52 -19.66
N GLU A 368 -2.81 17.67 -19.99
CA GLU A 368 -3.55 18.89 -20.36
C GLU A 368 -4.43 18.66 -21.60
N ARG A 369 -3.89 17.99 -22.62
CA ARG A 369 -4.64 17.63 -23.83
C ARG A 369 -5.78 16.63 -23.56
N GLN A 370 -5.58 15.68 -22.65
CA GLN A 370 -6.64 14.77 -22.20
C GLN A 370 -7.77 15.54 -21.51
N ILE A 371 -7.45 16.47 -20.61
CA ILE A 371 -8.42 17.31 -19.91
C ILE A 371 -9.20 18.19 -20.90
N GLN A 372 -8.53 18.79 -21.89
CA GLN A 372 -9.20 19.55 -22.95
C GLN A 372 -10.17 18.68 -23.77
N LEU A 373 -9.76 17.47 -24.16
CA LEU A 373 -10.61 16.54 -24.91
C LEU A 373 -11.84 16.08 -24.09
N GLN A 374 -11.69 15.86 -22.79
CA GLN A 374 -12.81 15.58 -21.88
C GLN A 374 -13.76 16.78 -21.78
N LEU A 375 -13.24 17.99 -21.62
CA LEU A 375 -14.04 19.21 -21.55
C LEU A 375 -14.84 19.47 -22.84
N THR A 376 -14.25 19.23 -24.02
CA THR A 376 -14.97 19.36 -25.30
C THR A 376 -16.02 18.26 -25.46
N TYR A 377 -15.71 17.01 -25.10
CA TYR A 377 -16.67 15.90 -25.15
C TYR A 377 -17.87 16.14 -24.23
N ASP A 378 -17.64 16.63 -23.00
CA ASP A 378 -18.71 16.99 -22.08
C ASP A 378 -19.52 18.21 -22.56
N GLN A 379 -18.95 19.10 -23.39
CA GLN A 379 -19.68 20.19 -24.03
C GLN A 379 -20.56 19.64 -25.16
N GLU A 380 -20.01 18.82 -26.06
CA GLU A 380 -20.76 18.18 -27.15
C GLU A 380 -21.92 17.31 -26.63
N LEU A 381 -21.73 16.55 -25.55
CA LEU A 381 -22.81 15.79 -24.90
C LEU A 381 -23.91 16.70 -24.32
N ARG A 382 -23.54 17.85 -23.72
CA ARG A 382 -24.52 18.82 -23.21
C ARG A 382 -25.29 19.51 -24.33
N ASP A 383 -24.65 19.78 -25.45
CA ASP A 383 -25.28 20.41 -26.61
C ASP A 383 -26.17 19.44 -27.38
N LEU A 384 -25.75 18.17 -27.51
CA LEU A 384 -26.60 17.10 -28.02
C LEU A 384 -27.81 16.88 -27.11
N GLY A 385 -27.61 16.86 -25.79
CA GLY A 385 -28.70 16.74 -24.80
C GLY A 385 -29.71 17.89 -24.89
N ARG A 386 -29.24 19.13 -25.02
CA ARG A 386 -30.11 20.30 -25.26
C ARG A 386 -30.88 20.18 -26.57
N ARG A 387 -30.22 19.82 -27.66
CA ARG A 387 -30.87 19.63 -28.97
C ARG A 387 -31.94 18.53 -28.96
N ILE A 388 -31.69 17.40 -28.29
CA ILE A 388 -32.69 16.34 -28.13
C ILE A 388 -33.90 16.86 -27.34
N GLN A 389 -33.68 17.59 -26.23
CA GLN A 389 -34.77 18.21 -25.47
C GLN A 389 -35.56 19.24 -26.29
N GLU A 390 -34.89 20.03 -27.13
CA GLU A 390 -35.53 21.01 -28.03
C GLU A 390 -36.34 20.32 -29.14
N GLU A 391 -35.80 19.27 -29.78
CA GLU A 391 -36.49 18.48 -30.80
C GLU A 391 -37.69 17.71 -30.22
N GLU A 392 -37.56 17.12 -29.03
CA GLU A 392 -38.67 16.50 -28.30
C GLU A 392 -39.73 17.53 -27.91
N TYR A 393 -39.32 18.66 -27.31
CA TYR A 393 -40.25 19.74 -26.93
C TYR A 393 -41.01 20.27 -28.15
N GLN A 394 -40.33 20.57 -29.26
CA GLN A 394 -40.99 21.00 -30.50
C GLN A 394 -41.98 19.95 -31.00
N LYS A 395 -41.57 18.67 -31.05
CA LYS A 395 -42.43 17.57 -31.51
C LYS A 395 -43.69 17.42 -30.66
N TYR A 396 -43.57 17.41 -29.32
CA TYR A 396 -44.72 17.30 -28.43
C TYR A 396 -45.56 18.58 -28.41
N HIS A 397 -44.96 19.77 -28.50
CA HIS A 397 -45.67 21.05 -28.52
C HIS A 397 -46.46 21.26 -29.83
N ILE A 398 -45.89 20.91 -30.99
CA ILE A 398 -46.59 20.93 -32.28
C ILE A 398 -47.77 19.94 -32.27
N VAL A 399 -47.59 18.75 -31.71
CA VAL A 399 -48.69 17.76 -31.57
C VAL A 399 -49.76 18.27 -30.61
N SER A 400 -49.40 18.81 -29.44
CA SER A 400 -50.36 19.39 -28.49
C SER A 400 -51.15 20.52 -29.12
N THR A 401 -50.49 21.55 -29.64
CA THR A 401 -51.16 22.70 -30.26
C THR A 401 -52.05 22.32 -31.45
N THR A 402 -51.67 21.29 -32.22
CA THR A 402 -52.52 20.71 -33.28
C THR A 402 -53.74 19.98 -32.73
N LEU A 403 -53.62 19.27 -31.60
CA LEU A 403 -54.74 18.64 -30.91
C LEU A 403 -55.65 19.68 -30.25
N ASP A 404 -55.09 20.69 -29.59
CA ASP A 404 -55.82 21.81 -28.97
C ASP A 404 -56.63 22.59 -30.02
N ALA A 405 -56.06 22.83 -31.21
CA ALA A 405 -56.77 23.45 -32.34
C ALA A 405 -57.91 22.57 -32.86
N LYS A 406 -57.70 21.23 -32.94
CA LYS A 406 -58.77 20.28 -33.31
C LYS A 406 -59.88 20.21 -32.26
N ILE A 407 -59.54 20.27 -30.97
CA ILE A 407 -60.51 20.29 -29.87
C ILE A 407 -61.39 21.52 -30.00
N ARG A 408 -60.81 22.73 -30.12
CA ARG A 408 -61.58 23.97 -30.33
C ARG A 408 -62.49 23.91 -31.56
N ALA A 409 -61.99 23.41 -32.68
CA ALA A 409 -62.81 23.25 -33.89
C ALA A 409 -63.98 22.25 -33.71
N MET A 410 -63.80 21.20 -32.89
CA MET A 410 -64.88 20.28 -32.52
C MET A 410 -65.87 20.91 -31.51
N GLU A 411 -65.41 21.77 -30.62
CA GLU A 411 -66.25 22.54 -29.69
C GLU A 411 -67.09 23.59 -30.43
N GLU A 412 -66.49 24.37 -31.34
CA GLU A 412 -67.20 25.30 -32.22
C GLU A 412 -68.25 24.59 -33.10
N ALA A 413 -67.90 23.43 -33.67
CA ALA A 413 -68.84 22.61 -34.44
C ALA A 413 -69.98 22.05 -33.58
N ARG A 414 -69.68 21.62 -32.34
CA ARG A 414 -70.68 21.17 -31.36
C ARG A 414 -71.64 22.30 -31.00
N ASP A 415 -71.14 23.50 -30.72
CA ASP A 415 -71.97 24.65 -30.36
C ASP A 415 -72.83 25.14 -31.53
N LEU A 416 -72.32 25.06 -32.76
CA LEU A 416 -73.10 25.30 -33.97
C LEU A 416 -74.24 24.26 -34.14
N ILE A 417 -73.99 22.99 -33.83
CA ILE A 417 -75.01 21.93 -33.82
C ILE A 417 -76.05 22.16 -32.71
N ILE A 418 -75.61 22.53 -31.49
CA ILE A 418 -76.50 22.87 -30.38
C ILE A 418 -77.40 24.04 -30.76
N LYS A 419 -76.84 25.10 -31.35
CA LYS A 419 -77.60 26.25 -31.85
C LYS A 419 -78.62 25.84 -32.91
N ARG A 420 -78.20 25.09 -33.94
CA ARG A 420 -79.08 24.57 -35.00
C ARG A 420 -80.23 23.71 -34.44
N ASN A 421 -79.95 22.87 -33.45
CA ASN A 421 -80.95 22.05 -32.79
C ASN A 421 -81.92 22.90 -31.95
N ALA A 422 -81.44 23.96 -31.30
CA ALA A 422 -82.27 24.91 -30.54
C ALA A 422 -83.10 25.85 -31.43
N ASP A 423 -82.63 26.16 -32.65
CA ASP A 423 -83.40 26.87 -33.68
C ASP A 423 -84.48 25.94 -34.27
N ALA A 424 -84.13 24.70 -34.61
CA ALA A 424 -85.10 23.70 -35.10
C ALA A 424 -86.16 23.33 -34.04
N ALA A 425 -85.80 23.24 -32.76
CA ALA A 425 -86.75 23.03 -31.67
C ALA A 425 -87.80 24.15 -31.61
N ARG A 426 -87.37 25.42 -31.73
CA ARG A 426 -88.29 26.57 -31.82
C ARG A 426 -89.21 26.48 -33.04
N GLU A 427 -88.71 26.05 -34.20
CA GLU A 427 -89.56 25.82 -35.38
C GLU A 427 -90.62 24.73 -35.15
N TYR A 428 -90.26 23.64 -34.44
CA TYR A 428 -91.25 22.62 -34.04
C TYR A 428 -92.26 23.14 -33.02
N ASP A 429 -91.84 23.94 -32.03
CA ASP A 429 -92.74 24.55 -31.04
C ASP A 429 -93.73 25.55 -31.70
N GLU A 430 -93.28 26.36 -32.66
CA GLU A 430 -94.15 27.23 -33.46
C GLU A 430 -95.16 26.43 -34.31
N ARG A 431 -94.71 25.34 -34.96
CA ARG A 431 -95.61 24.43 -35.70
C ARG A 431 -96.65 23.78 -34.77
N ILE A 432 -96.26 23.39 -33.55
CA ILE A 432 -97.16 22.84 -32.53
C ILE A 432 -98.15 23.91 -32.03
N LEU A 433 -97.72 25.17 -31.89
CA LEU A 433 -98.60 26.28 -31.51
C LEU A 433 -99.64 26.59 -32.60
N ASN A 434 -99.22 26.65 -33.86
CA ASN A 434 -100.11 26.87 -35.00
C ASN A 434 -101.12 25.73 -35.14
N GLY A 435 -100.66 24.46 -35.06
CA GLY A 435 -101.57 23.30 -35.08
C GLY A 435 -102.57 23.28 -33.91
N LYS A 436 -102.21 23.80 -32.73
CA LYS A 436 -103.16 24.01 -31.62
C LYS A 436 -104.20 25.10 -31.92
N GLN A 437 -103.81 26.17 -32.61
CA GLN A 437 -104.75 27.23 -33.03
C GLN A 437 -105.72 26.71 -34.10
N GLU A 438 -105.24 25.97 -35.11
CA GLU A 438 -106.08 25.31 -36.11
C GLU A 438 -107.08 24.34 -35.46
N VAL A 439 -106.63 23.51 -34.51
CA VAL A 439 -107.50 22.61 -33.74
C VAL A 439 -108.53 23.38 -32.92
N GLN A 440 -108.17 24.52 -32.31
CA GLN A 440 -109.14 25.35 -31.57
C GLN A 440 -110.22 25.92 -32.48
N VAL A 441 -109.85 26.46 -33.65
CA VAL A 441 -110.81 26.97 -34.64
C VAL A 441 -111.79 25.87 -35.09
N LEU A 442 -111.29 24.66 -35.31
CA LEU A 442 -112.13 23.50 -35.66
C LEU A 442 -113.05 23.08 -34.49
N TYR A 443 -112.62 23.22 -33.23
CA TYR A 443 -113.48 22.98 -32.05
C TYR A 443 -114.60 24.04 -31.94
N ASP A 444 -114.28 25.32 -32.12
CA ASP A 444 -115.24 26.42 -32.06
C ASP A 444 -116.30 26.30 -33.18
N GLU A 445 -115.89 25.89 -34.38
CA GLU A 445 -116.79 25.63 -35.50
C GLU A 445 -117.65 24.36 -35.30
N LEU A 446 -117.08 23.29 -34.73
CA LEU A 446 -117.84 22.11 -34.29
C LEU A 446 -118.90 22.47 -33.24
N GLU A 447 -118.61 23.39 -32.31
CA GLU A 447 -119.59 23.85 -31.31
C GLU A 447 -120.69 24.72 -31.93
N ARG A 448 -120.37 25.61 -32.88
CA ARG A 448 -121.37 26.33 -33.69
C ARG A 448 -122.33 25.34 -34.39
N LEU A 449 -121.80 24.34 -35.07
CA LEU A 449 -122.59 23.32 -35.78
C LEU A 449 -123.45 22.48 -34.82
N LYS A 450 -122.91 22.10 -33.65
CA LYS A 450 -123.68 21.42 -32.59
C LYS A 450 -124.86 22.26 -32.10
N ASN A 451 -124.68 23.58 -31.94
CA ASN A 451 -125.74 24.46 -31.46
C ASN A 451 -126.82 24.69 -32.54
N GLN A 452 -126.44 24.92 -33.80
CA GLN A 452 -127.40 24.94 -34.93
C GLN A 452 -128.21 23.63 -35.03
N ASN A 453 -127.59 22.48 -34.79
CA ASN A 453 -128.28 21.19 -34.82
C ASN A 453 -129.30 21.04 -33.66
N LYS A 454 -129.01 21.58 -32.46
CA LYS A 454 -129.99 21.66 -31.36
C LYS A 454 -131.22 22.49 -31.76
N ASP A 455 -131.03 23.62 -32.44
CA ASP A 455 -132.12 24.48 -32.90
C ASP A 455 -132.97 23.79 -33.98
N PHE A 456 -132.35 23.08 -34.94
CA PHE A 456 -133.08 22.27 -35.92
C PHE A 456 -133.86 21.10 -35.28
N ILE A 457 -133.33 20.48 -34.23
CA ILE A 457 -134.04 19.45 -33.45
C ILE A 457 -135.26 20.05 -32.76
N ARG A 458 -135.12 21.23 -32.13
CA ARG A 458 -136.23 21.95 -31.49
C ARG A 458 -137.33 22.30 -32.49
N GLN A 459 -136.99 22.90 -33.63
CA GLN A 459 -137.95 23.22 -34.70
C GLN A 459 -138.69 21.96 -35.19
N ASN A 460 -137.98 20.82 -35.32
CA ASN A 460 -138.61 19.54 -35.67
C ASN A 460 -139.60 19.04 -34.61
N GLN A 461 -139.34 19.26 -33.31
CA GLN A 461 -140.26 18.88 -32.24
C GLN A 461 -141.54 19.74 -32.27
N GLU A 462 -141.39 21.07 -32.43
CA GLU A 462 -142.52 22.01 -32.55
C GLU A 462 -143.38 21.71 -33.79
N LEU A 463 -142.77 21.34 -34.93
CA LEU A 463 -143.48 20.90 -36.14
C LEU A 463 -144.22 19.56 -35.94
N ARG A 464 -143.62 18.58 -35.24
CA ARG A 464 -144.26 17.28 -34.96
C ARG A 464 -145.51 17.42 -34.11
N GLN A 465 -145.47 18.24 -33.04
CA GLN A 465 -146.65 18.52 -32.22
C GLN A 465 -147.79 19.14 -33.05
N LYS A 466 -147.47 20.05 -33.98
CA LYS A 466 -148.43 20.59 -34.96
C LYS A 466 -149.06 19.50 -35.83
N CYS A 467 -148.25 18.59 -36.40
CA CYS A 467 -148.75 17.49 -37.21
C CYS A 467 -149.70 16.55 -36.46
N ASP A 468 -149.41 16.21 -35.20
CA ASP A 468 -150.22 15.23 -34.46
C ASP A 468 -151.58 15.80 -34.01
N SER A 469 -151.67 17.11 -33.71
CA SER A 469 -152.97 17.79 -33.52
C SER A 469 -153.87 17.75 -34.75
N LEU A 470 -153.29 17.87 -35.96
CA LEU A 470 -154.04 17.79 -37.22
C LEU A 470 -154.50 16.35 -37.51
N LYS A 471 -153.70 15.33 -37.17
CA LYS A 471 -154.11 13.92 -37.27
C LYS A 471 -155.29 13.57 -36.39
N GLN A 472 -155.39 14.15 -35.18
CA GLN A 472 -156.57 13.95 -34.32
C GLN A 472 -157.84 14.54 -34.94
N GLN A 473 -157.75 15.65 -35.68
CA GLN A 473 -158.91 16.22 -36.38
C GLN A 473 -159.32 15.41 -37.62
N ALA A 474 -158.37 14.73 -38.29
CA ALA A 474 -158.66 13.84 -39.41
C ALA A 474 -159.49 12.62 -38.99
N LYS A 475 -159.07 11.90 -37.93
CA LYS A 475 -159.74 10.68 -37.44
C LYS A 475 -161.22 10.86 -37.07
N VAL A 476 -161.63 12.06 -36.65
CA VAL A 476 -163.02 12.37 -36.32
C VAL A 476 -163.89 12.53 -37.57
N LYS A 477 -163.29 12.83 -38.74
CA LYS A 477 -164.00 12.90 -40.03
C LYS A 477 -163.98 11.58 -40.80
N GLU A 478 -162.92 10.79 -40.69
CA GLU A 478 -162.80 9.47 -41.36
C GLU A 478 -163.95 8.52 -40.98
N SER A 479 -164.26 8.40 -39.68
CA SER A 479 -165.36 7.55 -39.20
C SER A 479 -166.78 8.01 -39.61
N ALA A 480 -166.93 9.21 -40.16
CA ALA A 480 -168.17 9.67 -40.76
C ALA A 480 -168.29 9.33 -42.26
N VAL A 481 -167.17 9.03 -42.94
CA VAL A 481 -167.12 8.69 -44.38
C VAL A 481 -167.34 7.19 -44.59
N GLU A 482 -166.64 6.34 -43.82
CA GLU A 482 -166.75 4.87 -43.89
C GLU A 482 -168.22 4.38 -43.80
N LYS A 483 -169.04 5.12 -43.04
CA LYS A 483 -170.46 4.78 -42.82
C LYS A 483 -171.34 5.00 -44.06
N TYR A 484 -171.02 5.96 -44.93
CA TYR A 484 -171.76 6.21 -46.18
C TYR A 484 -171.23 5.36 -47.35
N GLU A 485 -169.93 5.06 -47.38
CA GLU A 485 -169.34 4.20 -48.42
C GLU A 485 -169.84 2.75 -48.33
N SER A 486 -170.18 2.28 -47.11
CA SER A 486 -170.77 0.95 -46.89
C SER A 486 -172.11 0.76 -47.64
N GLU A 487 -173.03 1.72 -47.53
CA GLU A 487 -174.35 1.61 -48.17
C GLU A 487 -174.26 1.67 -49.71
N ILE A 488 -173.41 2.54 -50.25
CA ILE A 488 -173.20 2.68 -51.71
C ILE A 488 -172.63 1.40 -52.34
N ASN A 489 -171.69 0.73 -51.67
CA ASN A 489 -171.06 -0.48 -52.21
C ASN A 489 -172.00 -1.69 -52.28
N THR A 490 -172.98 -1.81 -51.37
CA THR A 490 -173.97 -2.90 -51.43
C THR A 490 -174.94 -2.79 -52.60
N LEU A 491 -175.28 -1.57 -53.03
CA LEU A 491 -176.14 -1.31 -54.20
C LEU A 491 -175.44 -1.62 -55.53
N ASN A 492 -174.18 -1.22 -55.68
CA ASN A 492 -173.44 -1.44 -56.93
C ASN A 492 -173.16 -2.94 -57.21
N ALA A 493 -172.91 -3.74 -56.16
CA ALA A 493 -172.60 -5.16 -56.30
C ALA A 493 -173.70 -5.98 -57.00
N GLN A 494 -174.98 -5.61 -56.85
CA GLN A 494 -176.10 -6.33 -57.45
C GLN A 494 -176.29 -6.05 -58.95
N ILE A 495 -175.77 -4.92 -59.44
CA ILE A 495 -175.92 -4.48 -60.84
C ILE A 495 -174.90 -5.20 -61.73
N GLU A 496 -173.65 -5.29 -61.27
CA GLU A 496 -172.54 -5.83 -62.05
C GLU A 496 -172.66 -7.35 -62.31
N GLN A 497 -173.25 -8.08 -61.35
CA GLN A 497 -173.41 -9.55 -61.44
C GLN A 497 -174.31 -9.98 -62.61
N LYS A 498 -175.34 -9.18 -62.99
CA LYS A 498 -176.22 -9.51 -64.12
C LYS A 498 -175.59 -9.20 -65.48
N ARG A 499 -174.76 -8.16 -65.60
CA ARG A 499 -174.07 -7.82 -66.85
C ARG A 499 -173.08 -8.92 -67.26
N LYS A 500 -172.41 -9.54 -66.28
CA LYS A 500 -171.34 -10.51 -66.55
C LYS A 500 -171.83 -11.78 -67.26
N MET A 501 -173.00 -12.32 -66.90
CA MET A 501 -173.58 -13.49 -67.58
C MET A 501 -173.93 -13.27 -69.06
N GLN A 502 -174.02 -12.02 -69.53
CA GLN A 502 -174.44 -11.71 -70.90
C GLN A 502 -173.27 -11.62 -71.90
N SER A 503 -172.03 -11.49 -71.43
CA SER A 503 -170.86 -11.29 -72.29
C SER A 503 -170.20 -12.60 -72.75
N ASP A 504 -170.25 -13.66 -71.94
CA ASP A 504 -169.43 -14.85 -72.18
C ASP A 504 -169.97 -15.71 -73.32
N SER A 505 -171.29 -15.75 -73.55
CA SER A 505 -171.91 -16.43 -74.71
C SER A 505 -171.53 -15.82 -76.07
N LEU A 506 -171.11 -14.54 -76.12
CA LEU A 506 -170.83 -13.87 -77.40
C LEU A 506 -169.46 -14.29 -77.98
N ASN A 507 -168.51 -14.66 -77.14
CA ASN A 507 -167.15 -15.01 -77.56
C ASN A 507 -167.02 -16.41 -78.17
N GLN A 508 -168.05 -17.26 -78.07
CA GLN A 508 -168.07 -18.57 -78.72
C GLN A 508 -168.41 -18.47 -80.22
N LEU A 509 -169.15 -17.43 -80.64
CA LEU A 509 -169.57 -17.21 -82.04
C LEU A 509 -168.55 -16.40 -82.87
N LEU A 510 -167.82 -15.46 -82.28
CA LEU A 510 -166.86 -14.63 -83.03
C LEU A 510 -165.59 -15.39 -83.46
N ASN A 511 -165.38 -16.62 -83.00
CA ASN A 511 -164.24 -17.44 -83.41
C ASN A 511 -164.41 -18.05 -84.81
N GLU A 512 -165.63 -18.05 -85.37
CA GLU A 512 -165.89 -18.51 -86.75
C GLU A 512 -165.56 -17.42 -87.79
N GLN A 513 -166.00 -16.16 -87.57
CA GLN A 513 -165.78 -15.05 -88.52
C GLN A 513 -164.32 -14.55 -88.64
N LYS A 514 -163.36 -15.16 -87.93
CA LYS A 514 -161.94 -14.98 -88.23
C LYS A 514 -161.52 -15.58 -89.58
N ILE A 515 -162.29 -16.54 -90.11
CA ILE A 515 -161.99 -17.22 -91.37
C ILE A 515 -162.28 -16.31 -92.58
N ASP A 516 -163.45 -15.65 -92.62
CA ASP A 516 -163.87 -14.89 -93.80
C ASP A 516 -163.10 -13.58 -94.00
N ARG A 517 -162.74 -12.87 -92.92
CA ARG A 517 -162.17 -11.52 -93.07
C ARG A 517 -160.72 -11.49 -93.56
N GLN A 518 -160.00 -12.62 -93.49
CA GLN A 518 -158.69 -12.78 -94.13
C GLN A 518 -158.80 -13.02 -95.65
N ALA A 519 -159.97 -13.36 -96.20
CA ALA A 519 -160.16 -13.41 -97.64
C ALA A 519 -160.32 -11.99 -98.24
N TRP A 520 -161.17 -11.14 -97.66
CA TRP A 520 -161.65 -9.94 -98.34
C TRP A 520 -160.67 -8.74 -98.34
N GLU A 521 -159.85 -8.56 -97.30
CA GLU A 521 -158.87 -7.47 -97.30
C GLU A 521 -157.75 -7.69 -98.34
N ASN A 522 -157.45 -8.96 -98.65
CA ASN A 522 -156.56 -9.34 -99.75
C ASN A 522 -157.15 -8.99 -101.13
N GLU A 523 -158.47 -9.13 -101.34
CA GLU A 523 -159.13 -8.61 -102.54
C GLU A 523 -159.06 -7.07 -102.61
N ARG A 524 -159.26 -6.36 -101.50
CA ARG A 524 -159.27 -4.88 -101.52
C ARG A 524 -157.90 -4.27 -101.86
N ILE A 525 -156.80 -4.93 -101.48
CA ILE A 525 -155.45 -4.52 -101.90
C ILE A 525 -155.29 -4.71 -103.41
N GLN A 526 -155.65 -5.87 -103.97
CA GLN A 526 -155.63 -6.11 -105.42
C GLN A 526 -156.52 -5.13 -106.20
N GLN A 527 -157.70 -4.77 -105.68
CA GLN A 527 -158.57 -3.74 -106.28
C GLN A 527 -157.91 -2.35 -106.28
N THR A 528 -157.15 -1.99 -105.26
CA THR A 528 -156.55 -0.65 -105.14
C THR A 528 -155.33 -0.49 -106.05
N GLU A 529 -154.49 -1.53 -106.17
CA GLU A 529 -153.43 -1.57 -107.19
C GLU A 529 -154.01 -1.53 -108.62
N ARG A 530 -155.17 -2.17 -108.83
CA ARG A 530 -155.90 -2.12 -110.11
C ARG A 530 -156.47 -0.72 -110.41
N ILE A 531 -156.98 0.00 -109.41
CA ILE A 531 -157.35 1.42 -109.55
C ILE A 531 -156.11 2.25 -109.93
N HIS A 532 -154.97 2.07 -109.26
CA HIS A 532 -153.75 2.80 -109.62
C HIS A 532 -153.25 2.47 -111.05
N SER A 533 -153.45 1.24 -111.53
CA SER A 533 -153.18 0.87 -112.93
C SER A 533 -154.12 1.59 -113.92
N LEU A 534 -155.39 1.78 -113.56
CA LEU A 534 -156.38 2.50 -114.38
C LEU A 534 -156.19 4.02 -114.31
N GLU A 535 -155.79 4.57 -113.16
CA GLU A 535 -155.39 5.97 -113.04
C GLU A 535 -154.12 6.28 -113.85
N LYS A 536 -153.19 5.31 -113.95
CA LYS A 536 -152.02 5.42 -114.83
C LYS A 536 -152.44 5.44 -116.30
N ALA A 537 -153.27 4.50 -116.74
CA ALA A 537 -153.84 4.50 -118.09
C ALA A 537 -154.65 5.78 -118.40
N LEU A 538 -155.41 6.29 -117.43
CA LEU A 538 -156.17 7.53 -117.54
C LEU A 538 -155.25 8.75 -117.67
N ARG A 539 -154.11 8.79 -116.98
CA ARG A 539 -153.12 9.89 -117.09
C ARG A 539 -152.33 9.80 -118.40
N GLU A 540 -151.97 8.60 -118.84
CA GLU A 540 -151.26 8.37 -120.11
C GLU A 540 -152.15 8.72 -121.31
N SER A 541 -153.41 8.30 -121.35
CA SER A 541 -154.34 8.68 -122.43
C SER A 541 -155.07 10.02 -122.21
N HIS A 542 -155.09 10.64 -121.03
CA HIS A 542 -155.45 12.08 -120.94
C HIS A 542 -154.32 12.99 -121.46
N ALA A 543 -153.05 12.59 -121.38
CA ALA A 543 -152.00 13.30 -122.11
C ALA A 543 -152.24 13.22 -123.62
N GLU A 544 -152.62 12.04 -124.13
CA GLU A 544 -153.04 11.82 -125.53
C GLU A 544 -154.31 12.60 -125.89
N ASN A 545 -155.33 12.63 -125.03
CA ASN A 545 -156.54 13.43 -125.21
C ASN A 545 -156.24 14.93 -125.22
N THR A 546 -155.26 15.39 -124.44
CA THR A 546 -154.81 16.80 -124.43
C THR A 546 -154.03 17.14 -125.69
N ARG A 547 -153.19 16.21 -126.18
CA ARG A 547 -152.43 16.36 -127.44
C ARG A 547 -153.36 16.34 -128.66
N LEU A 548 -154.31 15.41 -128.72
CA LEU A 548 -155.34 15.35 -129.75
C LEU A 548 -156.30 16.55 -129.69
N ARG A 549 -156.65 17.07 -128.50
CA ARG A 549 -157.37 18.36 -128.39
C ARG A 549 -156.54 19.50 -128.98
N GLN A 550 -155.25 19.58 -128.67
CA GLN A 550 -154.37 20.63 -129.20
C GLN A 550 -154.12 20.52 -130.72
N GLU A 551 -154.15 19.32 -131.31
CA GLU A 551 -154.03 19.16 -132.77
C GLU A 551 -155.37 19.25 -133.52
N TYR A 552 -156.49 18.73 -132.99
CA TYR A 552 -157.80 18.92 -133.62
C TYR A 552 -158.35 20.34 -133.48
N GLN A 553 -157.99 21.08 -132.42
CA GLN A 553 -158.27 22.52 -132.36
C GLN A 553 -157.50 23.26 -133.48
N ARG A 554 -156.25 22.86 -133.75
CA ARG A 554 -155.43 23.36 -134.86
C ARG A 554 -155.99 22.99 -136.26
N LEU A 555 -156.48 21.76 -136.43
CA LEU A 555 -157.07 21.27 -137.68
C LEU A 555 -158.49 21.82 -137.92
N GLY A 556 -159.25 22.09 -136.87
CA GLY A 556 -160.57 22.73 -136.93
C GLY A 556 -160.49 24.20 -137.32
N GLU A 557 -159.57 24.95 -136.72
CA GLU A 557 -159.30 26.36 -137.10
C GLU A 557 -158.79 26.46 -138.55
N LEU A 558 -158.02 25.48 -139.04
CA LEU A 558 -157.64 25.36 -140.46
C LEU A 558 -158.80 24.98 -141.40
N LEU A 559 -159.81 24.24 -140.93
CA LEU A 559 -161.04 24.00 -141.69
C LEU A 559 -161.92 25.25 -141.75
N GLN A 560 -161.96 26.04 -140.68
CA GLN A 560 -162.59 27.36 -140.68
C GLN A 560 -161.89 28.33 -141.65
N PHE A 561 -160.56 28.25 -141.76
CA PHE A 561 -159.78 28.96 -142.78
C PHE A 561 -160.11 28.51 -144.22
N ASN A 562 -160.16 27.19 -144.48
CA ASN A 562 -160.38 26.68 -145.84
C ASN A 562 -161.83 26.70 -146.34
N VAL A 563 -162.85 26.67 -145.47
CA VAL A 563 -164.24 26.93 -145.90
C VAL A 563 -164.46 28.43 -146.15
N SER A 564 -163.71 29.32 -145.48
CA SER A 564 -163.63 30.73 -145.88
C SER A 564 -163.02 30.89 -147.30
N ASN A 565 -162.04 30.07 -147.67
CA ASN A 565 -161.53 30.02 -149.05
C ASN A 565 -162.56 29.44 -150.06
N ALA A 566 -163.50 28.60 -149.65
CA ALA A 566 -164.62 28.18 -150.52
C ALA A 566 -165.59 29.34 -150.80
N LEU A 567 -165.82 30.22 -149.82
CA LEU A 567 -166.52 31.50 -150.05
C LEU A 567 -165.73 32.39 -151.03
N HIS A 568 -164.39 32.33 -151.02
CA HIS A 568 -163.55 33.06 -151.97
C HIS A 568 -163.62 32.51 -153.41
N GLN A 569 -164.14 31.30 -153.62
CA GLN A 569 -164.34 30.72 -154.96
C GLN A 569 -165.80 30.88 -155.46
N ALA A 570 -166.79 30.83 -154.57
CA ALA A 570 -168.19 31.10 -154.94
C ALA A 570 -168.47 32.57 -155.27
N PHE A 571 -167.81 33.53 -154.59
CA PHE A 571 -167.91 34.96 -154.92
C PHE A 571 -167.13 35.37 -156.20
N GLN A 572 -166.43 34.45 -156.87
CA GLN A 572 -165.91 34.70 -158.22
C GLN A 572 -166.95 34.44 -159.34
N ASP A 573 -168.02 33.69 -159.08
CA ASP A 573 -169.00 33.34 -160.13
C ASP A 573 -170.15 34.36 -160.28
N ASN A 574 -170.48 35.14 -159.24
CA ASN A 574 -171.49 36.23 -159.33
C ASN A 574 -171.16 37.40 -158.39
N GLY A 575 -170.60 38.48 -158.94
CA GLY A 575 -170.32 39.71 -158.20
C GLY A 575 -171.50 40.69 -158.19
N TYR A 576 -172.12 40.89 -157.03
CA TYR A 576 -173.03 42.00 -156.73
C TYR A 576 -172.86 42.46 -155.28
N PHE A 577 -173.20 43.75 -155.05
CA PHE A 577 -173.28 44.54 -153.81
C PHE A 577 -173.25 43.80 -152.46
#